data_AF-A0A6I5CJK4-F1
#
_entry.id   AF-A0A6I5CJK4-F1
#
_cell.length_a   1.000
_cell.length_b   1.000
_cell.length_c   1.000
_cell.angle_alpha   90.00
_cell.angle_beta   90.00
_cell.angle_gamma   90.00
#
_symmetry.space_group_name_H-M   'P 1'
#
loop_
_entity.id
_entity.type
_entity.pdbx_description
1 polymer ?
#
loop_
_entity_poly.entity_id
_entity_poly.type
_entity_poly.pdbx_seq_one_letter_code
_entity_poly.pdbx_strand_id
1 'polypeptide(L)' 'MTAPAPGPLDLNLLRVFDALLQDSSVTAAAERLHLSVPATSRALGRLRR' A
#
# COMPACT_ATOMS: atom_id res chain seq x y z
N MET A 1 -8.98 -29.99 -9.05
CA MET A 1 -9.48 -28.61 -8.85
C MET A 1 -8.57 -27.93 -7.84
N THR A 2 -7.49 -27.28 -8.28
CA THR A 2 -6.56 -26.59 -7.40
C THR A 2 -6.74 -25.09 -7.61
N ALA A 3 -7.32 -24.39 -6.64
CA ALA A 3 -7.37 -22.94 -6.66
C ALA A 3 -5.94 -22.40 -6.61
N PRO A 4 -5.56 -21.39 -7.42
CA PRO A 4 -4.23 -20.81 -7.34
C PRO A 4 -4.05 -20.22 -5.94
N ALA A 5 -2.97 -20.63 -5.25
CA ALA A 5 -2.59 -20.00 -4.00
C ALA A 5 -2.42 -18.49 -4.24
N PRO A 6 -2.93 -17.62 -3.34
CA PRO A 6 -2.70 -16.20 -3.48
C PRO A 6 -1.20 -15.96 -3.56
N GLY A 7 -0.77 -15.19 -4.55
CA GLY A 7 0.64 -14.83 -4.72
C GLY A 7 1.21 -14.23 -3.43
N PRO A 8 2.55 -14.21 -3.27
CA PRO A 8 3.21 -13.73 -2.07
C PRO A 8 2.67 -12.36 -1.65
N LEU A 9 2.19 -12.28 -0.40
CA LEU A 9 1.61 -11.07 0.17
C LEU A 9 2.71 -10.02 0.37
N ASP A 10 2.57 -8.86 -0.26
CA ASP A 10 3.50 -7.75 -0.11
C ASP A 10 3.24 -7.02 1.21
N LEU A 11 4.08 -7.29 2.21
CA LEU A 11 3.97 -6.70 3.54
C LEU A 11 4.14 -5.17 3.54
N ASN A 12 4.74 -4.58 2.50
CA ASN A 12 4.81 -3.12 2.38
C ASN A 12 3.41 -2.53 2.16
N LEU A 13 2.50 -3.26 1.50
CA LEU A 13 1.13 -2.79 1.28
C LEU A 13 0.37 -2.65 2.59
N LEU A 14 0.63 -3.52 3.57
CA LEU A 14 0.02 -3.40 4.91
C LEU A 14 0.47 -2.13 5.62
N ARG A 15 1.76 -1.78 5.54
CA ARG A 15 2.29 -0.52 6.08
C ARG A 15 1.73 0.71 5.37
N VAL A 16 1.61 0.66 4.04
CA VAL A 16 0.99 1.73 3.26
C VAL A 16 -0.48 1.89 3.62
N PHE A 17 -1.21 0.80 3.78
CA PHE A 17 -2.61 0.81 4.16
C PHE A 17 -2.82 1.44 5.54
N ASP A 18 -2.03 1.06 6.55
CA ASP A 18 -2.09 1.63 7.89
C ASP A 18 -1.81 3.15 7.89
N ALA A 19 -0.78 3.60 7.19
CA ALA A 19 -0.46 5.02 7.08
C ALA A 19 -1.58 5.82 6.38
N LEU A 20 -2.17 5.27 5.32
CA LEU A 20 -3.27 5.92 4.61
C LEU A 20 -4.55 6.01 5.45
N LEU A 21 -4.82 5.03 6.31
CA LEU A 21 -5.93 5.08 7.27
C LEU A 21 -5.72 6.16 8.34
N GLN A 22 -4.49 6.31 8.83
CA GLN A 22 -4.15 7.31 9.86
C GLN A 22 -4.16 8.73 9.30
N ASP A 23 -3.54 8.94 8.14
CA ASP A 23 -3.28 10.28 7.61
C ASP A 23 -4.37 10.78 6.64
N SER A 24 -5.22 9.88 6.11
CA SER A 24 -6.24 10.19 5.09
C SER A 24 -5.70 10.96 3.86
N SER A 25 -4.39 10.90 3.64
CA SER A 25 -3.67 11.68 2.62
C SER A 25 -2.47 10.89 2.10
N VAL A 26 -2.38 10.77 0.78
CA VAL A 26 -1.28 10.06 0.11
C VAL A 26 0.06 10.77 0.32
N THR A 27 0.06 12.10 0.36
CA THR A 27 1.27 12.88 0.57
C THR A 27 1.79 12.73 1.99
N ALA A 28 0.91 12.85 3.00
CA ALA A 28 1.30 12.68 4.40
C ALA A 28 1.77 11.25 4.70
N ALA A 29 1.08 10.24 4.15
CA ALA A 29 1.50 8.85 4.27
C ALA A 29 2.86 8.60 3.58
N ALA A 30 3.16 9.28 2.48
CA ALA A 30 4.47 9.16 1.81
C ALA A 30 5.60 9.73 2.69
N GLU A 31 5.39 10.91 3.29
CA GLU A 31 6.34 11.50 4.24
C GLU A 31 6.56 10.58 5.45
N ARG A 32 5.47 10.07 6.07
CA ARG A 32 5.52 9.17 7.22
C ARG A 32 6.27 7.87 6.93
N LEU A 33 6.16 7.35 5.71
CA LEU A 33 6.81 6.11 5.29
C LEU A 33 8.18 6.32 4.65
N HIS A 34 8.67 7.56 4.57
CA HIS A 34 9.88 7.93 3.84
C HIS A 34 9.89 7.42 2.39
N LEU A 35 8.72 7.46 1.75
CA LEU A 35 8.52 7.08 0.36
C LEU A 35 8.25 8.32 -0.49
N SER A 36 8.47 8.19 -1.79
CA SER A 36 7.98 9.20 -2.72
C SER A 36 6.46 9.09 -2.88
N VAL A 37 5.77 10.23 -2.99
CA VAL A 37 4.33 10.30 -3.32
C VAL A 37 3.91 9.38 -4.49
N PRO A 38 4.64 9.31 -5.63
CA PRO A 38 4.29 8.39 -6.72
C PRO A 38 4.50 6.91 -6.37
N ALA A 39 5.37 6.55 -5.44
CA ALA A 39 5.47 5.17 -4.93
C ALA A 39 4.25 4.82 -4.07
N THR A 40 3.86 5.72 -3.15
CA THR A 40 2.68 5.56 -2.29
C THR A 40 1.38 5.49 -3.09
N SER A 41 1.23 6.32 -4.13
CA SER A 41 0.08 6.30 -5.03
C SER A 41 -0.04 4.97 -5.80
N ARG A 42 1.07 4.40 -6.27
CA ARG A 42 1.08 3.07 -6.91
C ARG A 42 0.68 1.97 -5.93
N ALA A 43 1.15 2.03 -4.69
CA ALA A 43 0.77 1.08 -3.66
C ALA A 43 -0.73 1.17 -3.32
N LEU A 44 -1.30 2.37 -3.23
CA LEU A 44 -2.75 2.57 -3.12
C LEU A 44 -3.51 1.97 -4.32
N GLY A 45 -3.00 2.15 -5.54
CA GLY A 45 -3.58 1.52 -6.72
C GLY A 45 -3.58 -0.01 -6.67
N ARG A 46 -2.57 -0.63 -6.03
CA ARG A 46 -2.51 -2.07 -5.78
C ARG A 46 -3.47 -2.52 -4.67
N LEU A 47 -3.64 -1.72 -3.61
CA LEU A 47 -4.58 -1.99 -2.53
C LEU A 47 -6.05 -1.94 -2.97
N ARG A 48 -6.36 -1.18 -4.03
CA ARG A 48 -7.72 -1.05 -4.59
C ARG A 48 -8.09 -2.12 -5.62
N ARG A 49 -7.13 -2.95 -6.05
CA ARG A 49 -7.37 -4.06 -6.98
C ARG A 49 -7.81 -5.29 -6.22
#